data_AF-A0A928WUW3-F1
#
_entry.id   AF-A0A928WUW3-F1
#
_cell.length_a   1.000
_cell.length_b   1.000
_cell.length_c   1.000
_cell.angle_alpha   90.00
_cell.angle_beta   90.00
_cell.angle_gamma   90.00
#
_symmetry.space_group_name_H-M   'P 1'
#
loop_
_entity.id
_entity.type
_entity.pdbx_description
1 polymer ?
#
loop_
_entity_poly.entity_id
_entity_poly.type
_entity_poly.pdbx_seq_one_letter_code
_entity_poly.pdbx_strand_id
1 'polypeptide(L)'
;MSQATLAARLENYTLQHPQEVLVVHAQIEQEPDEIIIFKGFSSSLVRPTNFDPEVPVLPESADITHIDRLKGPYQPQAPQYIEKEIPLEEFISRLL
;
A
#
# COMPACT_ATOMS: atom_id res chain seq x y z
N MET A 1 6.99 -5.46 22.96
CA MET A 1 7.39 -5.21 21.57
C MET A 1 6.11 -5.07 20.78
N SER A 2 5.75 -3.86 20.35
CA SER A 2 4.58 -3.66 19.50
C SER A 2 4.80 -4.45 18.21
N GLN A 3 3.84 -5.27 17.81
CA GLN A 3 3.90 -5.90 16.50
C GLN A 3 3.88 -4.78 15.46
N ALA A 4 4.78 -4.83 14.49
CA ALA A 4 4.78 -3.87 13.39
C ALA A 4 3.50 -4.07 12.56
N THR A 5 2.76 -2.98 12.35
CA THR A 5 1.51 -2.94 11.58
C THR A 5 1.75 -3.40 10.14
N LEU A 6 0.70 -3.83 9.45
CA LEU A 6 0.81 -4.22 8.04
C LEU A 6 1.30 -3.06 7.17
N ALA A 7 0.83 -1.84 7.42
CA ALA A 7 1.30 -0.63 6.74
C ALA A 7 2.83 -0.47 6.86
N ALA A 8 3.37 -0.58 8.07
CA ALA A 8 4.81 -0.48 8.32
C ALA A 8 5.62 -1.59 7.60
N ARG A 9 5.06 -2.80 7.50
CA ARG A 9 5.69 -3.91 6.76
C ARG A 9 5.73 -3.63 5.26
N LEU A 10 4.64 -3.12 4.69
CA LEU A 10 4.56 -2.75 3.28
C LEU A 10 5.48 -1.56 2.95
N GLU A 11 5.53 -0.56 3.83
CA GLU A 11 6.46 0.57 3.71
C GLU A 11 7.91 0.07 3.72
N ASN A 12 8.28 -0.80 4.67
CA ASN A 12 9.61 -1.39 4.72
C ASN A 12 9.91 -2.24 3.47
N TYR A 13 8.95 -3.00 2.95
CA TYR A 13 9.11 -3.73 1.70
C TYR A 13 9.54 -2.79 0.56
N THR A 14 8.88 -1.64 0.40
CA THR A 14 9.21 -0.67 -0.65
C THR A 14 10.52 0.09 -0.41
N LEU A 15 11.03 0.13 0.83
CA LEU A 15 12.38 0.61 1.12
C LEU A 15 13.44 -0.38 0.62
N GLN A 16 13.19 -1.69 0.75
CA GLN A 16 14.08 -2.74 0.23
C GLN A 16 13.97 -2.92 -1.29
N HIS A 17 12.82 -2.56 -1.88
CA HIS A 17 12.54 -2.64 -3.31
C HIS A 17 12.23 -1.25 -3.89
N PRO A 18 13.20 -0.32 -3.94
CA PRO A 18 12.96 1.07 -4.35
C PRO A 18 12.56 1.24 -5.83
N GLN A 19 12.67 0.18 -6.63
CA GLN A 19 12.18 0.08 -8.00
C GLN A 19 10.72 -0.38 -8.10
N GLU A 20 10.06 -0.67 -6.98
CA GLU A 20 8.68 -1.12 -6.92
C GLU A 20 7.79 -0.10 -6.22
N VAL A 21 6.55 -0.04 -6.68
CA VAL A 21 5.45 0.72 -6.08
C VAL A 21 4.36 -0.29 -5.78
N LEU A 22 3.78 -0.22 -4.59
CA LEU A 22 2.60 -1.00 -4.25
C LEU A 22 1.37 -0.11 -4.37
N VAL A 23 0.30 -0.64 -4.96
CA VAL A 23 -1.04 -0.07 -4.85
C VAL A 23 -1.86 -1.05 -4.03
N VAL A 24 -2.28 -0.61 -2.84
CA VAL A 24 -3.07 -1.40 -1.90
C VAL A 24 -4.54 -1.02 -2.08
N HIS A 25 -5.37 -2.00 -2.44
CA HIS A 25 -6.81 -1.82 -2.60
C HIS A 25 -7.51 -2.23 -1.32
N ALA A 26 -8.05 -1.24 -0.60
CA ALA A 26 -8.63 -1.45 0.72
C ALA A 26 -10.03 -0.83 0.85
N GLN A 27 -10.80 -1.32 1.81
CA GLN A 27 -12.00 -0.66 2.28
C GLN A 27 -11.74 -0.09 3.68
N ILE A 28 -11.92 1.23 3.82
CA ILE A 28 -11.75 1.94 5.09
C ILE A 28 -13.10 2.54 5.45
N GLU A 29 -13.66 2.14 6.59
CA GLU A 29 -15.01 2.57 7.01
C GLU A 29 -16.07 2.31 5.92
N GLN A 30 -15.97 1.17 5.24
CA GLN A 30 -16.86 0.74 4.14
C GLN A 30 -16.77 1.55 2.84
N GLU A 31 -15.84 2.50 2.73
CA GLU A 31 -15.56 3.15 1.45
C GLU A 31 -14.29 2.58 0.82
N PRO A 32 -14.28 2.38 -0.51
CA PRO A 32 -13.08 1.95 -1.21
C PRO A 32 -12.02 3.04 -1.20
N ASP A 33 -10.78 2.64 -0.99
CA ASP A 33 -9.59 3.48 -1.10
C ASP A 33 -8.46 2.72 -1.80
N GLU A 34 -7.63 3.47 -2.50
CA GLU A 34 -6.42 2.99 -3.14
C GLU A 34 -5.22 3.71 -2.52
N ILE A 35 -4.33 2.95 -1.88
CA ILE A 35 -3.20 3.50 -1.16
C ILE A 35 -1.92 3.12 -1.90
N ILE A 36 -1.21 4.13 -2.39
CA ILE A 36 0.12 3.96 -2.95
C ILE A 36 1.14 3.90 -1.83
N ILE A 37 2.03 2.91 -1.88
CA ILE A 37 3.20 2.82 -1.02
C ILE A 37 4.45 2.83 -1.90
N PHE A 38 5.33 3.80 -1.66
CA PHE A 38 6.58 3.95 -2.42
C PHE A 38 7.69 4.51 -1.53
N LYS A 39 8.85 3.83 -1.53
CA LYS A 39 10.04 4.23 -0.76
C LYS A 39 9.75 4.55 0.71
N GLY A 40 8.90 3.75 1.35
CA GLY A 40 8.56 3.89 2.77
C GLY A 40 7.50 4.95 3.09
N PHE A 41 6.84 5.52 2.08
CA PHE A 41 5.75 6.47 2.26
C PHE A 41 4.46 5.90 1.70
N SER A 42 3.37 6.04 2.46
CA SER A 42 2.01 5.69 2.06
C SER A 42 1.19 6.94 1.76
N SER A 43 0.34 6.90 0.72
CA SER A 43 -0.57 7.99 0.36
C SER A 43 -1.83 7.44 -0.29
N SER A 44 -3.00 7.92 0.14
CA SER A 44 -4.27 7.63 -0.51
C SER A 44 -4.37 8.36 -1.86
N LEU A 45 -4.99 7.71 -2.85
CA LEU A 45 -5.35 8.29 -4.14
C LEU A 45 -6.78 8.84 -4.19
N VAL A 46 -7.65 8.37 -3.28
CA VAL A 46 -9.09 8.70 -3.29
C VAL A 46 -9.42 9.74 -2.23
N ARG A 47 -8.81 9.61 -1.05
CA ARG A 47 -9.08 10.47 0.11
C ARG A 47 -8.00 11.56 0.25
N PRO A 48 -8.37 12.76 0.70
CA PRO A 48 -7.38 13.75 1.12
C PRO A 48 -6.53 13.16 2.24
N THR A 49 -5.20 13.28 2.12
CA THR A 49 -4.31 12.95 3.24
C THR A 49 -4.72 13.75 4.46
N ASN A 50 -4.98 13.08 5.57
CA ASN A 50 -5.31 13.76 6.82
C ASN A 50 -4.14 14.69 7.20
N PHE A 51 -4.43 15.90 7.63
CA PHE A 51 -3.40 16.86 8.04
C PHE A 51 -2.68 16.43 9.32
N ASP A 52 -3.30 15.54 10.10
CA ASP A 52 -2.70 14.94 11.27
C ASP A 52 -1.76 13.79 10.87
N PRO A 53 -0.43 13.94 11.04
CA PRO A 53 0.55 12.91 10.70
C PRO A 53 0.50 11.70 11.63
N GLU A 54 -0.22 11.77 12.76
CA GLU A 54 -0.41 10.62 13.65
C GLU A 54 -1.51 9.67 13.14
N VAL A 55 -2.32 10.10 12.15
CA VAL A 55 -3.36 9.25 11.55
C VAL A 55 -2.75 8.44 10.40
N PRO A 56 -2.63 7.10 10.54
CA PRO A 56 -2.08 6.27 9.49
C PRO A 56 -2.99 6.27 8.27
N VAL A 57 -2.40 6.38 7.07
CA VAL A 57 -3.13 6.32 5.79
C VAL A 57 -3.80 4.97 5.59
N LEU A 58 -3.13 3.88 6.02
CA LEU A 58 -3.67 2.53 6.06
C LEU A 58 -3.90 2.10 7.52
N PRO A 59 -5.12 2.28 8.07
CA PRO A 59 -5.42 1.87 9.44
C PRO A 59 -5.45 0.34 9.57
N GLU A 60 -5.22 -0.17 10.79
CA GLU A 60 -5.30 -1.63 11.05
C GLU A 60 -6.70 -2.22 10.84
N SER A 61 -7.73 -1.37 10.86
CA SER A 61 -9.12 -1.74 10.58
C SER A 61 -9.44 -1.78 9.07
N ALA A 62 -8.50 -1.41 8.20
CA ALA A 62 -8.70 -1.46 6.76
C ALA A 62 -8.83 -2.90 6.28
N ASP A 63 -9.88 -3.18 5.49
CA ASP A 63 -10.06 -4.48 4.85
C ASP A 63 -9.37 -4.46 3.48
N ILE A 64 -8.20 -5.10 3.38
CA ILE A 64 -7.40 -5.10 2.17
C ILE A 64 -7.79 -6.30 1.31
N THR A 65 -8.27 -6.00 0.11
CA THR A 65 -8.71 -7.03 -0.83
C THR A 65 -7.53 -7.62 -1.62
N HIS A 66 -6.68 -6.76 -2.18
CA HIS A 66 -5.54 -7.17 -2.99
C HIS A 66 -4.50 -6.06 -3.10
N ILE A 67 -3.32 -6.42 -3.61
CA ILE A 67 -2.19 -5.53 -3.87
C ILE A 67 -1.74 -5.67 -5.32
N ASP A 68 -1.56 -4.54 -6.00
CA ASP A 68 -0.85 -4.49 -7.28
C ASP A 68 0.62 -4.10 -7.04
N ARG A 69 1.52 -4.72 -7.81
CA ARG A 69 2.93 -4.35 -7.88
C ARG A 69 3.22 -3.65 -9.19
N LEU A 70 3.81 -2.47 -9.11
CA LEU A 70 4.16 -1.64 -10.25
C LEU A 70 5.65 -1.30 -10.24
N LYS A 71 6.19 -0.96 -11.41
CA LYS A 71 7.54 -0.38 -11.53
C LYS A 71 7.53 1.07 -11.08
N GLY A 72 8.51 1.42 -10.25
CA GLY A 72 8.83 2.78 -9.86
C GLY A 72 9.75 3.48 -10.87
N PRO A 73 9.70 4.82 -10.96
CA PRO A 73 8.77 5.71 -10.24
C PRO A 73 7.33 5.58 -10.76
N TYR A 74 6.34 5.79 -9.88
CA TYR A 74 4.93 5.71 -10.25
C TYR A 74 4.57 6.76 -11.30
N GLN A 75 3.92 6.33 -12.39
CA GLN A 75 3.46 7.19 -13.47
C GLN A 75 1.93 7.06 -13.58
N PRO A 76 1.14 7.97 -12.99
CA PRO A 76 -0.32 7.85 -12.94
C PRO A 76 -0.99 7.75 -14.33
N GLN A 77 -0.40 8.40 -15.33
CA GLN A 77 -0.91 8.40 -16.71
C GLN A 77 -0.55 7.13 -17.49
N ALA A 78 0.42 6.35 -17.00
CA ALA A 78 0.92 5.15 -17.66
C ALA A 78 1.49 4.16 -16.61
N PRO A 79 0.65 3.62 -15.71
CA PRO A 79 1.11 2.72 -14.67
C PRO A 79 1.71 1.44 -15.28
N GLN A 80 2.92 1.08 -14.85
CA GLN A 80 3.63 -0.10 -15.35
C GLN A 80 3.50 -1.25 -14.35
N TYR A 81 2.51 -2.12 -14.56
CA TYR A 81 2.29 -3.27 -13.69
C TYR A 81 3.36 -4.35 -13.88
N ILE A 82 3.89 -4.84 -12.76
CA ILE A 82 4.69 -6.05 -12.65
C ILE A 82 3.74 -7.24 -12.45
N GLU A 83 2.77 -7.08 -11.55
CA GLU A 83 1.80 -8.10 -11.16
C GLU A 83 0.57 -7.40 -10.59
N LYS A 84 -0.64 -7.94 -10.86
CA LYS A 84 -1.92 -7.32 -10.48
C LYS A 84 -2.76 -8.26 -9.66
N GLU A 85 -3.66 -7.69 -8.87
CA GLU A 85 -4.71 -8.40 -8.14
C GLU A 85 -4.19 -9.52 -7.25
N ILE A 86 -3.00 -9.32 -6.65
CA ILE A 86 -2.40 -10.31 -5.74
C ILE A 86 -3.24 -10.31 -4.45
N PRO A 87 -3.90 -11.42 -4.08
CA PRO A 87 -4.61 -11.51 -2.82
C PRO A 87 -3.67 -11.16 -1.66
N LEU A 88 -4.15 -10.43 -0.65
CA LEU A 88 -3.28 -9.99 0.45
C LEU A 88 -2.55 -11.17 1.10
N GLU A 89 -3.25 -12.27 1.36
CA GLU A 89 -2.68 -13.47 1.98
C GLU A 89 -1.53 -14.06 1.16
N GLU A 90 -1.70 -14.07 -0.17
CA GLU A 90 -0.69 -14.54 -1.11
C GLU A 90 0.51 -13.59 -1.15
N PHE A 91 0.27 -12.27 -1.17
CA PHE A 91 1.34 -11.27 -1.10
C PHE A 91 2.16 -11.44 0.17
N ILE A 92 1.50 -11.57 1.33
CA ILE A 92 2.15 -11.79 2.62
C ILE A 92 3.00 -13.06 2.56
N SER A 93 2.43 -14.19 2.12
CA SER A 93 3.16 -15.46 2.10
C SER A 93 4.37 -15.48 1.17
N ARG A 94 4.36 -14.68 0.09
CA ARG A 94 5.40 -14.70 -0.95
C ARG A 94 6.47 -13.63 -0.74
N LEU A 95 6.10 -12.47 -0.19
CA LEU A 95 6.88 -11.24 -0.30
C LEU A 95 7.08 -10.47 1.02
N LEU A 96 6.40 -10.83 2.12
CA LEU A 96 6.56 -10.21 3.45
C LEU A 96 7.04 -11.21 4.51
#